data_AF-A0A0Q6X9U9-F1
#
_entry.id   AF-A0A0Q6X9U9-F1
#
_cell.length_a   1.000
_cell.length_b   1.000
_cell.length_c   1.000
_cell.angle_alpha   90.00
_cell.angle_beta   90.00
_cell.angle_gamma   90.00
#
_symmetry.space_group_name_H-M   'P 1'
#
loop_
_entity.id
_entity.type
_entity.pdbx_description
1 polymer ?
#
loop_
_entity_poly.entity_id
_entity_poly.type
_entity_poly.pdbx_seq_one_letter_code
_entity_poly.pdbx_strand_id
1 'polypeptide(L)'
;MLSSARRQAQSEARAAVTDVLELVRETYYKPNLKSGNKVNGDGGPEEVVRQEKARLEVDRIRLKTDPLTAAMQGKAHQCQELALLAMHHLQERGLEAQILELGGDDQAVTHAVAIIGPASNPLPAAMTEWHRDVYVCDPWSNIACSAREYPAEFTRKMQKWEDRGKLVGFQTKGFVLPTDRAWVNDVLHGGKMV
;
A
#
# COMPACT_ATOMS: atom_id res chain seq x y z
N MET A 1 1.90 25.84 19.83
CA MET A 1 3.25 25.47 19.33
C MET A 1 3.60 24.08 19.83
N LEU A 2 4.17 23.19 19.01
CA LEU A 2 4.63 21.86 19.43
C LEU A 2 5.91 21.98 20.29
N SER A 3 6.18 21.02 21.17
CA SER A 3 7.48 20.95 21.87
C SER A 3 8.59 20.52 20.91
N SER A 4 9.85 20.83 21.24
CA SER A 4 11.01 20.44 20.42
C SER A 4 11.14 18.93 20.27
N ALA A 5 10.97 18.19 21.38
CA ALA A 5 11.02 16.73 21.38
C ALA A 5 9.94 16.10 20.47
N ARG A 6 8.72 16.68 20.45
CA ARG A 6 7.64 16.17 19.60
C ARG A 6 7.89 16.44 18.12
N ARG A 7 8.46 17.59 17.76
CA ARG A 7 8.87 17.86 16.37
C ARG A 7 9.94 16.88 15.91
N GLN A 8 10.89 16.56 16.78
CA GLN A 8 11.94 15.60 16.49
C GLN A 8 11.36 14.20 16.25
N ALA A 9 10.51 13.70 17.15
CA ALA A 9 9.84 12.40 16.97
C ALA A 9 9.00 12.33 15.69
N GLN A 10 8.29 13.40 15.32
CA GLN A 10 7.56 13.49 14.05
C GLN A 10 8.49 13.40 12.84
N SER A 11 9.64 14.08 12.90
CA SER A 11 10.65 14.04 11.84
C SER A 11 11.24 12.64 11.69
N GLU A 12 11.54 11.97 12.80
CA GLU A 12 12.08 10.61 12.83
C GLU A 12 11.07 9.59 12.27
N ALA A 13 9.80 9.66 12.67
CA ALA A 13 8.75 8.80 12.14
C ALA A 13 8.56 8.98 10.63
N ARG A 14 8.55 10.23 10.15
CA ARG A 14 8.47 10.54 8.72
C ARG A 14 9.66 10.01 7.93
N ALA A 15 10.88 10.17 8.47
CA ALA A 15 12.08 9.63 7.86
C ALA A 15 12.01 8.10 7.79
N ALA A 16 11.61 7.44 8.87
CA ALA A 16 11.52 5.99 8.93
C ALA A 16 10.55 5.40 7.88
N VAL A 17 9.34 5.95 7.71
CA VAL A 17 8.41 5.46 6.67
C VAL A 17 8.93 5.72 5.26
N THR A 18 9.69 6.80 5.05
CA THR A 18 10.29 7.12 3.76
C THR A 18 11.42 6.15 3.43
N ASP A 19 12.34 5.92 4.37
CA ASP A 19 13.44 4.98 4.19
C ASP A 19 12.95 3.55 3.98
N VAL A 20 11.93 3.11 4.73
CA VAL A 20 11.35 1.77 4.56
C VAL A 20 10.64 1.66 3.22
N LEU A 21 9.93 2.71 2.79
CA LEU A 21 9.34 2.75 1.46
C LEU A 21 10.41 2.52 0.38
N GLU A 22 11.54 3.22 0.47
CA GLU A 22 12.66 3.08 -0.46
C GLU A 22 13.26 1.68 -0.40
N LEU A 23 13.59 1.19 0.80
CA LEU A 23 14.11 -0.16 1.02
C LEU A 23 13.23 -1.22 0.38
N VAL A 24 11.93 -1.22 0.70
CA VAL A 24 11.00 -2.24 0.18
C VAL A 24 10.93 -2.18 -1.34
N ARG A 25 10.98 -0.97 -1.91
CA ARG A 25 10.88 -0.80 -3.35
C ARG A 25 12.16 -1.17 -4.09
N GLU A 26 13.33 -0.80 -3.58
CA GLU A 26 14.61 -1.17 -4.18
C GLU A 26 14.87 -2.67 -4.06
N THR A 27 14.55 -3.27 -2.92
CA THR A 27 14.86 -4.68 -2.66
C THR A 27 13.83 -5.62 -3.27
N TYR A 28 12.53 -5.35 -3.13
CA TYR A 28 11.49 -6.33 -3.46
C TYR A 28 10.61 -5.94 -4.66
N TYR A 29 10.43 -4.64 -4.97
CA TYR A 29 9.49 -4.24 -6.04
C TYR A 29 10.15 -3.96 -7.39
N LYS A 30 11.30 -3.25 -7.41
CA LYS A 30 11.97 -2.83 -8.64
C LYS A 30 12.65 -3.98 -9.39
N PRO A 31 13.38 -4.90 -8.74
CA PRO A 31 14.06 -6.01 -9.41
C PRO A 31 13.11 -7.09 -9.95
N ASN A 32 11.86 -7.05 -9.50
CA ASN A 32 10.86 -8.09 -9.69
C ASN A 32 9.77 -7.68 -10.69
N LEU A 33 8.89 -8.62 -11.02
CA LEU A 33 7.72 -8.35 -11.84
C LEU A 33 6.86 -7.29 -11.17
N LYS A 34 6.34 -6.34 -11.96
CA LYS A 34 5.34 -5.40 -11.47
C LYS A 34 4.11 -6.15 -11.00
N SER A 35 3.38 -5.51 -10.09
CA SER A 35 2.17 -6.08 -9.52
C SER A 35 1.18 -6.54 -10.60
N GLY A 36 0.54 -7.70 -10.39
CA GLY A 36 -0.46 -8.23 -11.31
C GLY A 36 -1.78 -7.46 -11.30
N ASN A 37 -2.07 -6.72 -10.22
CA ASN A 37 -3.28 -5.88 -10.11
C ASN A 37 -3.04 -4.42 -10.59
N LYS A 38 -1.94 -4.17 -11.30
CA LYS A 38 -1.68 -2.91 -11.99
C LYS A 38 -1.06 -3.22 -13.34
N VAL A 39 -1.76 -2.86 -14.41
CA VAL A 39 -1.38 -3.21 -15.78
C VAL A 39 -1.32 -1.98 -16.67
N ASN A 40 -0.64 -2.10 -17.81
CA ASN A 40 -0.73 -1.16 -18.92
C ASN A 40 -1.92 -1.55 -19.79
N GLY A 41 -2.92 -0.69 -19.94
CA GLY A 41 -4.13 -1.00 -20.71
C GLY A 41 -3.87 -1.31 -22.19
N ASP A 42 -2.79 -0.77 -22.73
CA ASP A 42 -2.32 -0.95 -24.11
C ASP A 42 -1.08 -1.87 -24.21
N GLY A 43 -0.73 -2.59 -23.14
CA GLY A 43 0.52 -3.35 -23.04
C GLY A 43 0.62 -4.61 -23.93
N GLY A 44 -0.44 -4.97 -24.64
CA GLY A 44 -0.46 -6.08 -25.58
C GLY A 44 -0.23 -7.47 -24.94
N PRO A 45 0.11 -8.48 -25.75
CA PRO A 45 0.28 -9.87 -25.27
C PRO A 45 1.38 -10.05 -24.22
N GLU A 46 2.47 -9.29 -24.31
CA GLU A 46 3.56 -9.37 -23.33
C GLU A 46 3.11 -8.95 -21.93
N GLU A 47 2.25 -7.93 -21.85
CA GLU A 47 1.69 -7.46 -20.58
C GLU A 47 0.76 -8.52 -19.96
N VAL A 48 -0.04 -9.20 -20.78
CA VAL A 48 -0.88 -10.33 -20.33
C VAL A 48 -0.02 -11.45 -19.74
N VAL A 49 1.07 -11.81 -20.42
CA VAL A 49 2.01 -12.83 -19.92
C VAL A 49 2.70 -12.39 -18.64
N ARG A 50 3.13 -11.13 -18.54
CA ARG A 50 3.73 -10.56 -17.32
C ARG A 50 2.75 -10.60 -16.17
N GLN A 51 1.51 -10.17 -16.41
CA GLN A 51 0.44 -10.14 -15.43
C GLN A 51 0.16 -11.53 -14.88
N GLU A 52 0.03 -12.53 -15.74
CA GLU A 52 -0.23 -13.90 -15.32
C GLU A 52 0.92 -14.47 -14.48
N LYS A 53 2.17 -14.25 -14.90
CA LYS A 53 3.34 -14.63 -14.09
C LYS A 53 3.34 -13.97 -12.72
N ALA A 54 2.98 -12.68 -12.65
CA ALA A 54 2.91 -11.96 -11.38
C ALA A 54 1.77 -12.49 -10.49
N ARG A 55 0.63 -12.85 -11.06
CA ARG A 55 -0.50 -13.45 -10.34
C ARG A 55 -0.12 -14.81 -9.76
N LEU A 56 0.44 -15.71 -10.57
CA LEU A 56 0.86 -17.04 -10.14
C LEU A 56 1.92 -16.98 -9.03
N GLU A 57 2.82 -16.00 -9.09
CA GLU A 57 3.83 -15.81 -8.05
C GLU A 57 3.22 -15.32 -6.73
N VAL A 58 2.23 -14.43 -6.79
CA VAL A 58 1.48 -13.99 -5.59
C VAL A 58 0.68 -15.13 -4.99
N ASP A 59 0.02 -15.95 -5.83
CA ASP A 59 -0.69 -17.15 -5.38
C ASP A 59 0.29 -18.13 -4.69
N ARG A 60 1.49 -18.31 -5.26
CA ARG A 60 2.56 -19.12 -4.64
C ARG A 60 2.96 -18.58 -3.27
N ILE A 61 3.11 -17.26 -3.11
CA ILE A 61 3.44 -16.62 -1.82
C ILE A 61 2.34 -16.91 -0.79
N ARG A 62 1.07 -16.71 -1.16
CA ARG A 62 -0.08 -16.85 -0.26
C ARG A 62 -0.38 -18.29 0.17
N LEU A 63 0.12 -19.28 -0.57
CA LEU A 63 0.03 -20.70 -0.19
C LEU A 63 1.08 -21.13 0.84
N LYS A 64 2.04 -20.28 1.19
CA LYS A 64 3.09 -20.60 2.18
C LYS A 64 2.62 -20.33 3.59
N THR A 65 3.02 -21.21 4.50
CA THR A 65 2.76 -21.08 5.95
C THR A 65 3.52 -19.94 6.60
N ASP A 66 4.68 -19.58 6.03
CA ASP A 66 5.46 -18.40 6.42
C ASP A 66 5.32 -17.34 5.32
N PRO A 67 4.31 -16.45 5.43
CA PRO A 67 4.03 -15.45 4.40
C PRO A 67 5.12 -14.39 4.30
N LEU A 68 5.84 -14.08 5.39
CA LEU A 68 6.90 -13.08 5.39
C LEU A 68 8.11 -13.57 4.61
N THR A 69 8.62 -14.76 4.96
CA THR A 69 9.75 -15.36 4.22
C THR A 69 9.40 -15.57 2.76
N ALA A 70 8.17 -16.01 2.47
CA ALA A 70 7.69 -16.18 1.12
C ALA A 70 7.64 -14.86 0.34
N ALA A 71 7.18 -13.77 0.97
CA ALA A 71 7.17 -12.43 0.39
C ALA A 71 8.60 -11.91 0.14
N MET A 72 9.52 -12.09 1.09
CA MET A 72 10.93 -11.68 0.92
C MET A 72 11.60 -12.39 -0.27
N GLN A 73 11.25 -13.65 -0.53
CA GLN A 73 11.76 -14.46 -1.64
C GLN A 73 10.95 -14.30 -2.94
N GLY A 74 9.85 -13.54 -2.89
CA GLY A 74 8.89 -13.40 -3.97
C GLY A 74 9.45 -12.66 -5.18
N LYS A 75 9.01 -13.06 -6.37
CA LYS A 75 9.35 -12.42 -7.66
C LYS A 75 8.27 -11.49 -8.20
N ALA A 76 7.18 -11.32 -7.46
CA ALA A 76 6.08 -10.38 -7.71
C ALA A 76 5.29 -10.19 -6.41
N HIS A 77 4.66 -9.03 -6.27
CA HIS A 77 3.91 -8.67 -5.05
C HIS A 77 2.66 -7.86 -5.38
N GLN A 78 1.65 -7.94 -4.54
CA GLN A 78 0.52 -7.00 -4.49
C GLN A 78 0.62 -6.11 -3.25
N CYS A 79 -0.41 -5.30 -3.02
CA CYS A 79 -0.47 -4.37 -1.90
C CYS A 79 -0.29 -5.08 -0.55
N GLN A 80 -0.92 -6.24 -0.34
CA GLN A 80 -0.81 -7.02 0.90
C GLN A 80 0.63 -7.48 1.19
N GLU A 81 1.31 -8.10 0.22
CA GLU A 81 2.68 -8.58 0.45
C GLU A 81 3.67 -7.40 0.64
N LEU A 82 3.46 -6.29 -0.08
CA LEU A 82 4.28 -5.09 0.08
C LEU A 82 4.03 -4.39 1.43
N ALA A 83 2.79 -4.36 1.90
CA ALA A 83 2.44 -3.84 3.22
C ALA A 83 3.05 -4.70 4.34
N LEU A 84 3.02 -6.03 4.20
CA LEU A 84 3.66 -6.97 5.12
C LEU A 84 5.17 -6.71 5.22
N LEU A 85 5.85 -6.57 4.07
CA LEU A 85 7.28 -6.26 4.03
C LEU A 85 7.58 -4.89 4.68
N ALA A 86 6.77 -3.86 4.39
CA ALA A 86 6.94 -2.56 5.00
C ALA A 86 6.72 -2.58 6.52
N MET A 87 5.66 -3.24 6.98
CA MET A 87 5.37 -3.41 8.42
C MET A 87 6.55 -4.08 9.12
N HIS A 88 7.06 -5.18 8.57
CA HIS A 88 8.19 -5.90 9.14
C HIS A 88 9.44 -5.01 9.29
N HIS A 89 9.83 -4.31 8.22
CA HIS A 89 11.00 -3.41 8.24
C HIS A 89 10.82 -2.19 9.15
N LEU A 90 9.58 -1.74 9.39
CA LEU A 90 9.28 -0.73 10.41
C LEU A 90 9.43 -1.30 11.83
N GLN A 91 8.97 -2.53 12.06
CA GLN A 91 9.10 -3.22 13.34
C GLN A 91 10.57 -3.53 13.69
N GLU A 92 11.40 -3.89 12.71
CA GLU A 92 12.85 -4.07 12.92
C GLU A 92 13.54 -2.78 13.39
N ARG A 93 12.97 -1.61 13.07
CA ARG A 93 13.42 -0.30 13.57
C ARG A 93 12.86 0.05 14.96
N GLY A 94 12.16 -0.89 15.62
CA GLY A 94 11.55 -0.69 16.93
C GLY A 94 10.27 0.15 16.91
N LEU A 95 9.64 0.33 15.75
CA LEU A 95 8.39 1.08 15.63
C LEU A 95 7.18 0.17 15.79
N GLU A 96 6.17 0.64 16.50
CA GLU A 96 4.85 0.01 16.52
C GLU A 96 4.19 0.20 15.15
N ALA A 97 4.34 -0.82 14.29
CA ALA A 97 3.77 -0.85 12.96
C ALA A 97 2.74 -1.97 12.81
N GLN A 98 1.71 -1.71 12.00
CA GLN A 98 0.65 -2.66 11.68
C GLN A 98 0.21 -2.51 10.22
N ILE A 99 -0.43 -3.54 9.69
CA ILE A 99 -1.10 -3.48 8.39
C ILE A 99 -2.45 -2.76 8.59
N LEU A 100 -2.77 -1.88 7.66
CA LEU A 100 -4.06 -1.24 7.54
C LEU A 100 -4.72 -1.72 6.25
N GLU A 101 -5.85 -2.38 6.39
CA GLU A 101 -6.74 -2.73 5.29
C GLU A 101 -7.69 -1.55 5.00
N LEU A 102 -7.75 -1.19 3.72
CA LEU A 102 -8.55 -0.09 3.19
C LEU A 102 -9.66 -0.66 2.31
N GLY A 103 -10.90 -0.23 2.59
CA GLY A 103 -12.10 -0.70 1.92
C GLY A 103 -12.82 -1.79 2.71
N GLY A 104 -13.96 -2.22 2.17
CA GLY A 104 -14.77 -3.31 2.73
C GLY A 104 -15.89 -2.86 3.66
N ASP A 105 -17.11 -3.01 3.17
CA ASP A 105 -18.27 -3.49 3.91
C ASP A 105 -18.16 -5.04 3.95
N ASP A 106 -17.60 -5.56 5.04
CA ASP A 106 -17.52 -6.96 5.49
C ASP A 106 -17.00 -8.09 4.55
N GLN A 107 -16.67 -7.86 3.27
CA GLN A 107 -16.34 -8.99 2.36
C GLN A 107 -15.12 -8.79 1.43
N ALA A 108 -14.51 -7.61 1.30
CA ALA A 108 -13.36 -7.44 0.40
C ALA A 108 -12.39 -6.31 0.77
N VAL A 109 -11.13 -6.66 1.05
CA VAL A 109 -10.02 -5.72 1.16
C VAL A 109 -9.68 -5.16 -0.21
N THR A 110 -9.79 -3.84 -0.38
CA THR A 110 -9.54 -3.18 -1.66
C THR A 110 -8.06 -2.82 -1.82
N HIS A 111 -7.45 -2.30 -0.75
CA HIS A 111 -6.03 -1.95 -0.72
C HIS A 111 -5.45 -2.19 0.67
N ALA A 112 -4.13 -2.37 0.78
CA ALA A 112 -3.45 -2.58 2.03
C ALA A 112 -2.16 -1.76 2.09
N VAL A 113 -1.91 -1.16 3.25
CA VAL A 113 -0.73 -0.31 3.52
C VAL A 113 -0.15 -0.64 4.90
N ALA A 114 1.08 -0.26 5.18
CA ALA A 114 1.61 -0.28 6.54
C ALA A 114 1.40 1.09 7.20
N ILE A 115 1.12 1.11 8.50
CA ILE A 115 1.04 2.34 9.29
C ILE A 115 1.88 2.25 10.56
N ILE A 116 2.31 3.40 11.07
CA ILE A 116 2.91 3.56 12.41
C ILE A 116 2.20 4.65 13.19
N GLY A 117 2.35 4.64 14.51
CA GLY A 117 1.84 5.66 15.42
C GLY A 117 0.54 5.24 16.12
N PRO A 118 -0.07 6.14 16.92
CA PRO A 118 -1.22 5.80 17.74
C PRO A 118 -2.48 5.64 16.87
N ALA A 119 -2.75 4.41 16.48
CA ALA A 119 -3.89 4.02 15.66
C ALA A 119 -4.81 3.10 16.49
N SER A 120 -5.98 3.64 16.87
CA SER A 120 -7.02 2.92 17.61
C SER A 120 -7.84 2.01 16.68
N ASN A 121 -8.30 0.85 17.15
CA ASN A 121 -9.20 -0.03 16.38
C ASN A 121 -10.64 0.06 16.94
N PRO A 122 -11.68 0.38 16.14
CA PRO A 122 -11.64 0.76 14.72
C PRO A 122 -11.11 2.18 14.49
N LEU A 123 -10.51 2.40 13.32
CA LEU A 123 -10.08 3.73 12.89
C LEU A 123 -11.25 4.50 12.24
N PRO A 124 -11.38 5.82 12.45
CA PRO A 124 -12.35 6.63 11.72
C PRO A 124 -12.17 6.48 10.20
N ALA A 125 -13.24 6.46 9.42
CA ALA A 125 -13.14 6.34 7.96
C ALA A 125 -12.32 7.50 7.34
N ALA A 126 -12.50 8.71 7.86
CA ALA A 126 -11.80 9.91 7.40
C ALA A 126 -10.40 10.03 8.00
N MET A 127 -9.37 9.71 7.21
CA MET A 127 -7.96 9.78 7.62
C MET A 127 -7.50 11.19 8.02
N THR A 128 -8.19 12.23 7.56
CA THR A 128 -7.94 13.63 7.94
C THR A 128 -8.18 13.90 9.43
N GLU A 129 -8.99 13.08 10.08
CA GLU A 129 -9.33 13.19 11.50
C GLU A 129 -8.36 12.42 12.41
N TRP A 130 -7.53 11.56 11.84
CA TRP A 130 -6.63 10.68 12.59
C TRP A 130 -5.61 11.45 13.40
N HIS A 131 -5.00 10.77 14.37
CA HIS A 131 -3.94 11.39 15.14
C HIS A 131 -2.78 11.84 14.23
N ARG A 132 -2.26 13.05 14.44
CA ARG A 132 -1.25 13.68 13.56
C ARG A 132 0.10 12.96 13.50
N ASP A 133 0.33 12.05 14.43
CA ASP A 133 1.55 11.24 14.52
C ASP A 133 1.36 9.85 13.90
N VAL A 134 0.26 9.63 13.16
CA VAL A 134 0.06 8.41 12.35
C VAL A 134 0.61 8.65 10.96
N TYR A 135 1.45 7.73 10.49
CA TYR A 135 2.09 7.78 9.17
C TYR A 135 1.75 6.52 8.38
N VAL A 136 1.69 6.68 7.06
CA VAL A 136 1.41 5.61 6.10
C VAL A 136 2.68 5.32 5.30
N CYS A 137 2.97 4.05 5.10
CA CYS A 137 3.95 3.53 4.15
C CYS A 137 3.23 2.61 3.16
N ASP A 138 3.13 3.05 1.90
CA ASP A 138 2.48 2.33 0.81
C ASP A 138 3.46 2.11 -0.35
N PRO A 139 4.18 0.96 -0.35
CA PRO A 139 5.13 0.65 -1.41
C PRO A 139 4.50 0.36 -2.77
N TRP A 140 3.23 -0.05 -2.81
CA TRP A 140 2.52 -0.36 -4.06
C TRP A 140 2.24 0.91 -4.86
N SER A 141 1.76 1.95 -4.18
CA SER A 141 1.51 3.27 -4.78
C SER A 141 2.73 4.20 -4.76
N ASN A 142 3.79 3.84 -4.02
CA ASN A 142 4.97 4.69 -3.77
C ASN A 142 4.57 5.98 -3.08
N ILE A 143 4.01 5.85 -1.87
CA ILE A 143 3.59 6.95 -1.00
C ILE A 143 4.11 6.67 0.42
N ALA A 144 4.78 7.65 1.00
CA ALA A 144 5.11 7.70 2.42
C ALA A 144 4.80 9.11 2.93
N CYS A 145 3.82 9.24 3.82
CA CYS A 145 3.32 10.53 4.29
C CYS A 145 2.59 10.40 5.63
N SER A 146 2.16 11.53 6.21
CA SER A 146 1.20 11.45 7.32
C SER A 146 -0.13 10.86 6.83
N ALA A 147 -0.86 10.17 7.70
CA ALA A 147 -2.16 9.60 7.35
C ALA A 147 -3.15 10.67 6.86
N ARG A 148 -3.07 11.88 7.42
CA ARG A 148 -3.92 13.01 7.02
C ARG A 148 -3.67 13.49 5.59
N GLU A 149 -2.45 13.34 5.08
CA GLU A 149 -2.08 13.72 3.71
C GLU A 149 -2.35 12.60 2.69
N TYR A 150 -2.49 11.35 3.17
CA TYR A 150 -2.63 10.17 2.32
C TYR A 150 -3.76 10.27 1.28
N PRO A 151 -4.98 10.77 1.60
CA PRO A 151 -6.03 10.89 0.59
C PRO A 151 -5.65 11.75 -0.62
N ALA A 152 -4.96 12.87 -0.39
CA ALA A 152 -4.52 13.77 -1.45
C ALA A 152 -3.36 13.16 -2.26
N GLU A 153 -2.41 12.51 -1.58
CA GLU A 153 -1.29 11.79 -2.20
C GLU A 153 -1.77 10.63 -3.09
N PHE A 154 -2.73 9.84 -2.58
CA PHE A 154 -3.31 8.71 -3.29
C PHE A 154 -4.08 9.16 -4.53
N THR A 155 -4.94 10.18 -4.39
CA THR A 155 -5.69 10.77 -5.51
C THR A 155 -4.73 11.24 -6.61
N ARG A 156 -3.67 11.98 -6.25
CA ARG A 156 -2.66 12.43 -7.22
C ARG A 156 -1.94 11.26 -7.90
N LYS A 157 -1.68 10.17 -7.16
CA LYS A 157 -1.06 8.98 -7.73
C LYS A 157 -1.95 8.29 -8.75
N MET A 158 -3.24 8.13 -8.42
CA MET A 158 -4.21 7.51 -9.31
C MET A 158 -4.34 8.30 -10.61
N GLN A 159 -4.49 9.63 -10.54
CA GLN A 159 -4.50 10.49 -11.74
C GLN A 159 -3.25 10.27 -12.59
N LYS A 160 -2.06 10.31 -11.98
CA LYS A 160 -0.79 10.07 -12.69
C LYS A 160 -0.73 8.69 -13.36
N TRP A 161 -1.34 7.67 -12.78
CA TRP A 161 -1.38 6.33 -13.37
C TRP A 161 -2.37 6.26 -14.53
N GLU A 162 -3.53 6.87 -14.38
CA GLU A 162 -4.52 6.98 -15.47
C GLU A 162 -3.95 7.72 -16.67
N ASP A 163 -3.31 8.87 -16.46
CA ASP A 163 -2.63 9.66 -17.50
C ASP A 163 -1.55 8.86 -18.25
N ARG A 164 -1.07 7.76 -17.66
CA ARG A 164 -0.07 6.84 -18.21
C ARG A 164 -0.67 5.55 -18.75
N GLY A 165 -1.99 5.52 -18.97
CA GLY A 165 -2.72 4.38 -19.52
C GLY A 165 -2.70 3.15 -18.61
N LYS A 166 -2.56 3.31 -17.29
CA LYS A 166 -2.60 2.17 -16.37
C LYS A 166 -4.03 1.83 -16.00
N LEU A 167 -4.25 0.56 -15.68
CA LEU A 167 -5.47 0.05 -15.05
C LEU A 167 -5.14 -0.59 -13.71
N VAL A 168 -6.09 -0.57 -12.78
CA VAL A 168 -5.99 -1.22 -11.47
C VAL A 168 -7.02 -2.32 -11.34
N GLY A 169 -6.62 -3.44 -10.74
CA GLY A 169 -7.52 -4.56 -10.48
C GLY A 169 -8.41 -4.26 -9.28
N PHE A 170 -9.72 -4.31 -9.47
CA PHE A 170 -10.73 -4.11 -8.46
C PHE A 170 -11.65 -5.34 -8.41
N GLN A 171 -11.70 -6.04 -7.28
CA GLN A 171 -12.31 -7.37 -7.19
C GLN A 171 -13.75 -7.44 -7.73
N THR A 172 -14.55 -6.40 -7.53
CA THR A 172 -15.96 -6.35 -7.92
C THR A 172 -16.19 -6.01 -9.40
N LYS A 173 -15.19 -5.43 -10.08
CA LYS A 173 -15.34 -4.90 -11.46
C LYS A 173 -14.27 -5.37 -12.45
N GLY A 174 -13.27 -6.12 -12.01
CA GLY A 174 -12.09 -6.42 -12.83
C GLY A 174 -11.15 -5.22 -12.95
N PHE A 175 -10.55 -5.00 -14.11
CA PHE A 175 -9.66 -3.85 -14.32
C PHE A 175 -10.45 -2.59 -14.59
N VAL A 176 -10.20 -1.56 -13.78
CA VAL A 176 -10.82 -0.24 -13.89
C VAL A 176 -9.77 0.85 -14.06
N LEU A 177 -10.23 2.04 -14.44
CA LEU A 177 -9.40 3.23 -14.42
C LEU A 177 -8.92 3.50 -12.98
N PRO A 178 -7.66 3.94 -12.76
CA PRO A 178 -7.17 4.30 -11.44
C PRO A 178 -8.01 5.38 -10.75
N THR A 179 -8.70 6.25 -11.49
CA THR A 179 -9.64 7.24 -10.93
C THR A 179 -11.11 6.78 -10.90
N ASP A 180 -11.41 5.50 -11.16
CA ASP A 180 -12.77 4.98 -11.03
C ASP A 180 -13.34 5.33 -9.66
N ARG A 181 -14.52 5.95 -9.65
CA ARG A 181 -15.11 6.50 -8.43
C ARG A 181 -15.35 5.45 -7.36
N ALA A 182 -15.71 4.22 -7.72
CA ALA A 182 -15.95 3.17 -6.73
C ALA A 182 -14.61 2.70 -6.13
N TRP A 183 -13.60 2.48 -6.98
CA TRP A 183 -12.25 2.14 -6.50
C TRP A 183 -11.69 3.19 -5.53
N VAL A 184 -11.73 4.47 -5.92
CA VAL A 184 -11.22 5.56 -5.08
C VAL A 184 -12.03 5.69 -3.79
N ASN A 185 -13.36 5.56 -3.87
CA ASN A 185 -14.22 5.62 -2.70
C ASN A 185 -13.95 4.47 -1.72
N ASP A 186 -13.75 3.25 -2.20
CA ASP A 186 -13.46 2.12 -1.31
C ASP A 186 -12.16 2.34 -0.54
N VAL A 187 -11.10 2.76 -1.24
CA VAL A 187 -9.80 3.03 -0.59
C VAL A 187 -9.89 4.19 0.40
N LEU A 188 -10.46 5.33 -0.02
CA LEU A 188 -10.42 6.56 0.77
C LEU A 188 -11.52 6.66 1.83
N HIS A 189 -12.72 6.18 1.52
CA HIS A 189 -13.93 6.36 2.33
C HIS A 189 -14.53 5.07 2.88
N GLY A 190 -14.08 3.89 2.41
CA GLY A 190 -14.48 2.61 2.96
C GLY A 190 -13.89 2.33 4.35
N GLY A 191 -14.11 1.11 4.84
CA GLY A 191 -13.60 0.62 6.13
C GLY A 191 -12.09 0.81 6.31
N LYS A 192 -11.68 0.95 7.57
CA LYS A 192 -10.28 1.14 8.00
C LYS A 192 -10.00 0.17 9.14
N MET A 193 -9.48 -1.00 8.77
CA MET A 193 -9.30 -2.14 9.69
C MET A 193 -7.81 -2.40 9.91
N VAL A 194 -7.43 -2.63 11.16
CA VAL A 194 -6.08 -3.03 11.60
C VAL A 194 -6.12 -4.38 12.29
#